data_AF-A0A920SIB9-F1
#
_entry.id   AF-A0A920SIB9-F1
#
_cell.length_a   1.000
_cell.length_b   1.000
_cell.length_c   1.000
_cell.angle_alpha   90.00
_cell.angle_beta   90.00
_cell.angle_gamma   90.00
#
_symmetry.space_group_name_H-M   'P 1'
#
loop_
_entity.id
_entity.type
_entity.pdbx_description
1 polymer ?
#
loop_
_entity_poly.entity_id
_entity_poly.type
_entity_poly.pdbx_seq_one_letter_code
_entity_poly.pdbx_strand_id
1 'polypeptide(L)'
;MTQQFDEFEFFLEKPWSDGLPVVTPTEDRIAKMLSATHRNPDEIIGPIPPAMEIATVNSVAISAVMAGCKPEYLPVVLGATELMLGPRI
;
A
#
# COMPACT_ATOMS: atom_id res chain seq x y z
N MET A 1 -24.28 6.39 -23.02
CA MET A 1 -24.12 6.92 -21.65
C MET A 1 -22.72 6.55 -21.19
N THR A 2 -21.80 7.50 -21.15
CA THR A 2 -20.48 7.28 -20.58
C THR A 2 -20.69 7.11 -19.08
N GLN A 3 -20.51 5.90 -18.56
CA GLN A 3 -20.51 5.69 -17.11
C GLN A 3 -19.38 6.55 -16.53
N GLN A 4 -19.73 7.49 -15.66
CA GLN A 4 -18.75 8.26 -14.93
C GLN A 4 -18.11 7.31 -13.91
N PHE A 5 -16.81 7.07 -14.06
CA PHE A 5 -16.06 6.23 -13.12
C PHE A 5 -15.85 6.99 -11.83
N ASP A 6 -16.47 6.52 -10.74
CA ASP A 6 -16.22 7.02 -9.40
C ASP A 6 -15.16 6.13 -8.74
N GLU A 7 -13.96 6.67 -8.59
CA GLU A 7 -12.82 5.96 -8.01
C GLU A 7 -13.08 5.57 -6.55
N PHE A 8 -13.83 6.37 -5.79
CA PHE A 8 -14.10 6.09 -4.39
C PHE A 8 -15.07 4.92 -4.24
N GLU A 9 -16.17 4.94 -5.01
CA GLU A 9 -17.13 3.83 -5.02
C GLU A 9 -16.48 2.53 -5.53
N PHE A 10 -15.60 2.60 -6.53
CA PHE A 10 -14.90 1.42 -7.04
C PHE A 10 -14.14 0.64 -5.95
N PHE A 11 -13.45 1.36 -5.05
CA PHE A 11 -12.74 0.74 -3.94
C PHE A 11 -13.67 0.36 -2.79
N LEU A 12 -14.68 1.19 -2.51
CA LEU A 12 -15.66 0.93 -1.45
C LEU A 12 -16.42 -0.39 -1.68
N GLU A 13 -16.74 -0.72 -2.94
CA GLU A 13 -17.44 -1.95 -3.32
C GLU A 13 -16.58 -3.22 -3.25
N LYS A 14 -15.27 -3.12 -2.98
CA LYS A 14 -14.39 -4.31 -2.94
C LYS A 14 -14.61 -5.10 -1.64
N PRO A 15 -14.54 -6.45 -1.69
CA PRO A 15 -14.73 -7.29 -0.51
C PRO A 15 -13.63 -7.13 0.55
N TRP A 16 -12.48 -6.55 0.16
CA TRP A 16 -11.36 -6.25 1.05
C TRP A 16 -11.35 -4.81 1.56
N SER A 17 -12.32 -3.99 1.16
CA SER A 17 -12.46 -2.62 1.66
C SER A 17 -12.72 -2.62 3.17
N ASP A 18 -12.17 -1.62 3.87
CA ASP A 18 -12.42 -1.39 5.29
C ASP A 18 -13.66 -0.49 5.54
N GLY A 19 -14.33 -0.06 4.46
CA GLY A 19 -15.48 0.84 4.52
C GLY A 19 -15.11 2.33 4.60
N LEU A 20 -13.83 2.68 4.47
CA LEU A 20 -13.34 4.06 4.46
C LEU A 20 -13.03 4.54 3.03
N PRO A 21 -13.02 5.86 2.78
CA PRO A 21 -12.56 6.40 1.51
C PRO A 21 -11.09 6.04 1.25
N VAL A 22 -10.82 5.53 0.04
CA VAL A 22 -9.47 5.15 -0.41
C VAL A 22 -8.91 6.21 -1.35
N VAL A 23 -7.65 6.59 -1.17
CA VAL A 23 -6.93 7.40 -2.16
C VAL A 23 -6.48 6.48 -3.29
N THR A 24 -6.95 6.72 -4.51
CA THR A 24 -6.58 5.92 -5.69
C THR A 24 -5.06 5.82 -5.85
N PRO A 25 -4.48 4.61 -5.86
CA PRO A 25 -3.04 4.42 -5.98
C PRO A 25 -2.61 4.53 -7.45
N THR A 26 -2.54 5.76 -7.97
CA THR A 26 -2.01 6.02 -9.32
C THR A 26 -0.49 5.86 -9.35
N GLU A 27 0.08 5.57 -10.53
CA GLU A 27 1.52 5.42 -10.72
C GLU A 27 2.32 6.61 -10.18
N ASP A 28 1.86 7.84 -10.44
CA ASP A 28 2.49 9.07 -9.94
C ASP A 28 2.49 9.16 -8.40
N ARG A 29 1.38 8.76 -7.75
CA ARG A 29 1.27 8.77 -6.28
C ARG A 29 2.18 7.71 -5.67
N ILE A 30 2.26 6.53 -6.28
CA ILE A 30 3.14 5.44 -5.85
C ILE A 30 4.61 5.85 -6.03
N ALA A 31 4.98 6.43 -7.17
CA ALA A 31 6.34 6.93 -7.41
C ALA A 31 6.73 8.01 -6.39
N LYS A 32 5.82 8.94 -6.08
CA LYS A 32 6.01 9.94 -5.02
C LYS A 32 6.19 9.28 -3.64
N MET A 33 5.37 8.30 -3.30
CA MET A 33 5.50 7.55 -2.04
C MET A 33 6.88 6.86 -1.94
N LEU A 34 7.28 6.13 -2.98
CA LEU A 34 8.55 5.41 -3.04
C LEU A 34 9.77 6.34 -2.99
N SER A 35 9.66 7.60 -3.43
CA SER A 35 10.74 8.58 -3.34
C SER A 35 11.21 8.89 -1.90
N ALA A 36 10.40 8.54 -0.89
CA ALA A 36 10.74 8.72 0.52
C ALA A 36 11.60 7.59 1.12
N THR A 37 11.98 6.59 0.33
CA THR A 37 12.87 5.50 0.75
C THR A 37 13.97 5.25 -0.28
N HIS A 38 15.09 4.69 0.18
CA HIS A 38 16.18 4.22 -0.69
C HIS A 38 16.14 2.71 -0.93
N ARG A 39 15.14 2.03 -0.37
CA ARG A 39 14.98 0.58 -0.51
C ARG A 39 14.52 0.22 -1.92
N ASN A 40 14.91 -0.98 -2.38
CA ASN A 40 14.49 -1.48 -3.68
C ASN A 40 12.97 -1.78 -3.65
N PRO A 41 12.15 -1.26 -4.59
CA PRO A 41 10.72 -1.57 -4.67
C PRO A 41 10.39 -3.07 -4.70
N ASP A 42 11.28 -3.89 -5.27
CA ASP A 42 11.12 -5.35 -5.36
C ASP A 42 11.61 -6.09 -4.10
N GLU A 43 12.17 -5.37 -3.12
CA GLU A 43 12.63 -5.97 -1.87
C GLU A 43 11.45 -6.58 -1.11
N ILE A 44 11.59 -7.86 -0.74
CA ILE A 44 10.57 -8.60 0.01
C ILE A 44 10.59 -8.18 1.48
N ILE A 45 9.42 -7.78 1.97
CA ILE A 45 9.14 -7.51 3.38
C ILE A 45 8.75 -8.80 4.09
N GLY A 46 7.83 -9.57 3.51
CA GLY A 46 7.39 -10.86 4.04
C GLY A 46 5.95 -11.21 3.67
N PRO A 47 5.46 -12.40 4.04
CA PRO A 47 4.08 -12.81 3.80
C PRO A 47 3.11 -12.11 4.76
N ILE A 48 2.05 -11.46 4.26
CA ILE A 48 1.06 -10.76 5.09
C ILE A 48 -0.20 -11.65 5.32
N PRO A 49 -0.55 -11.99 6.58
CA PRO A 49 -1.81 -12.64 6.90
C PRO A 49 -3.03 -11.76 6.55
N PRO A 50 -4.21 -12.34 6.25
CA PRO A 50 -4.54 -13.77 6.27
C PRO A 50 -4.24 -14.51 4.95
N ALA A 51 -4.07 -13.79 3.83
CA ALA A 51 -3.85 -14.39 2.52
C ALA A 51 -2.43 -14.96 2.34
N MET A 52 -1.48 -14.55 3.20
CA MET A 52 -0.07 -14.93 3.14
C MET A 52 0.61 -14.56 1.81
N GLU A 53 0.09 -13.55 1.13
CA GLU A 53 0.72 -13.00 -0.06
C GLU A 53 2.02 -12.28 0.29
N ILE A 54 3.02 -12.38 -0.59
CA ILE A 54 4.32 -11.76 -0.40
C ILE A 54 4.20 -10.26 -0.61
N ALA A 55 4.42 -9.49 0.45
CA ALA A 55 4.54 -8.04 0.37
C ALA A 55 5.97 -7.65 0.01
N THR A 56 6.09 -6.74 -0.95
CA THR A 56 7.32 -6.02 -1.25
C THR A 56 7.23 -4.57 -0.76
N VAL A 57 8.34 -3.84 -0.81
CA VAL A 57 8.35 -2.39 -0.57
C VAL A 57 7.32 -1.67 -1.44
N ASN A 58 7.18 -2.07 -2.71
CA ASN A 58 6.17 -1.52 -3.61
C ASN A 58 4.74 -1.80 -3.14
N SER A 59 4.44 -3.04 -2.73
CA SER A 59 3.10 -3.39 -2.22
C SER A 59 2.75 -2.58 -0.98
N VAL A 60 3.69 -2.41 -0.04
CA VAL A 60 3.48 -1.58 1.16
C VAL A 60 3.30 -0.11 0.80
N ALA A 61 4.05 0.41 -0.17
CA ALA A 61 3.89 1.78 -0.66
C ALA A 61 2.50 2.01 -1.30
N ILE A 62 2.00 1.05 -2.08
CA ILE A 62 0.65 1.10 -2.64
C ILE A 62 -0.40 1.16 -1.52
N SER A 63 -0.32 0.27 -0.53
CA SER A 63 -1.23 0.29 0.62
C SER A 63 -1.13 1.60 1.42
N ALA A 64 0.08 2.15 1.57
CA ALA A 64 0.27 3.45 2.22
C ALA A 64 -0.37 4.59 1.43
N VAL A 65 -0.27 4.60 0.10
CA VAL A 65 -0.98 5.57 -0.75
C VAL A 65 -2.48 5.43 -0.56
N MET A 66 -3.01 4.20 -0.64
CA MET A 66 -4.44 3.91 -0.47
C MET A 66 -4.98 4.44 0.86
N ALA A 67 -4.20 4.30 1.93
CA ALA A 67 -4.51 4.82 3.27
C ALA A 67 -4.35 6.35 3.41
N GLY A 68 -3.95 7.07 2.37
CA GLY A 68 -3.69 8.52 2.42
C GLY A 68 -2.45 8.91 3.22
N CYS A 69 -1.49 7.99 3.37
CA CYS A 69 -0.26 8.22 4.10
C CYS A 69 0.59 9.30 3.43
N LYS A 70 1.37 10.04 4.23
CA LYS A 70 2.36 10.98 3.71
C LYS A 70 3.66 10.25 3.36
N PRO A 71 4.35 10.60 2.26
CA PRO A 71 5.61 9.94 1.87
C PRO A 71 6.66 9.91 2.98
N GLU A 72 6.82 11.00 3.73
CA GLU A 72 7.79 11.10 4.83
C GLU A 72 7.61 10.05 5.94
N TYR A 73 6.46 9.38 6.01
CA TYR A 73 6.18 8.33 6.99
C TYR A 73 6.48 6.93 6.45
N LEU A 74 6.69 6.74 5.14
CA LEU A 74 6.91 5.43 4.54
C LEU A 74 8.06 4.63 5.20
N PRO A 75 9.22 5.22 5.55
CA PRO A 75 10.28 4.47 6.24
C PRO A 75 9.82 3.85 7.56
N VAL A 76 8.96 4.55 8.30
CA VAL A 76 8.39 4.05 9.56
C VAL A 76 7.37 2.95 9.28
N VAL A 77 6.52 3.11 8.26
CA VAL A 77 5.55 2.09 7.85
C VAL A 77 6.27 0.79 7.48
N LEU A 78 7.32 0.86 6.64
CA LEU A 78 8.11 -0.29 6.24
C LEU A 78 8.73 -1.01 7.45
N GLY A 79 9.36 -0.27 8.36
CA GLY A 79 9.94 -0.84 9.58
C GLY A 79 8.89 -1.45 10.50
N ALA A 80 7.73 -0.81 10.65
CA ALA A 80 6.62 -1.35 11.43
C ALA A 80 6.05 -2.63 10.82
N THR A 81 5.86 -2.68 9.49
CA THR A 81 5.40 -3.88 8.80
C THR A 81 6.36 -5.05 9.01
N GLU A 82 7.67 -4.83 8.87
CA GLU A 82 8.68 -5.87 9.17
C GLU A 82 8.59 -6.37 10.60
N LEU A 83 8.50 -5.46 11.57
CA LEU A 83 8.39 -5.83 12.98
C LEU A 83 7.12 -6.64 13.29
N MET A 84 5.99 -6.29 12.65
CA MET A 84 4.72 -6.98 12.82
C MET A 84 4.71 -8.38 12.20
N LEU A 85 5.45 -8.60 11.11
CA LEU A 85 5.60 -9.93 10.49
C LEU A 85 6.57 -10.84 11.25
N GLY A 86 7.32 -10.29 12.21
CA GLY A 86 8.29 -11.03 13.01
C GLY A 86 9.63 -11.25 12.30
N PRO A 87 10.59 -11.92 12.95
CA PRO A 87 11.91 -12.14 12.37
C PRO A 87 11.82 -12.96 11.07
N ARG A 88 12.60 -12.54 10.06
CA ARG A 88 12.85 -13.35 8.86
C ARG A 88 13.49 -14.66 9.30
N ILE A 89 12.71 -15.74 9.30
CA ILE A 89 13.15 -17.10 9.62
C ILE A 89 13.85 -17.70 8.41
#